data_AF-A0A9P7GZT3-F1
#
_entry.id   AF-A0A9P7GZT3-F1
#
_cell.length_a   1.000
_cell.length_b   1.000
_cell.length_c   1.000
_cell.angle_alpha   90.00
_cell.angle_beta   90.00
_cell.angle_gamma   90.00
#
_symmetry.space_group_name_H-M   'P 1'
#
loop_
_entity.id
_entity.type
_entity.pdbx_description
1 polymer ?
#
loop_
_entity_poly.entity_id
_entity_poly.type
_entity_poly.pdbx_seq_one_letter_code
_entity_poly.pdbx_strand_id
1 'polypeptide(L)'
;MQFSISTVITALATLHTVDAGWKITAYSTEGCIMSGEGAFSREIASPETVPECFTFGQDMPGTSCTEHYPASATTLPCLYNELTPKSIDVEGNCAFYNTPNCEGDSPTLTSPHSIDCLTGMDILSYKCWAE
;
A
#
# COMPACT_ATOMS: atom_id res chain seq x y z
N MET A 1 -16.71 8.11 47.92
CA MET A 1 -15.58 8.44 47.03
C MET A 1 -15.52 7.38 45.95
N GLN A 2 -15.68 7.85 44.72
CA GLN A 2 -15.48 7.29 43.38
C GLN A 2 -15.09 5.80 43.23
N PHE A 3 -15.97 5.04 42.58
CA PHE A 3 -15.63 3.78 41.90
C PHE A 3 -15.12 4.13 40.49
N SER A 4 -13.82 4.01 40.27
CA SER A 4 -13.23 4.13 38.93
C SER A 4 -13.44 2.82 38.17
N ILE A 5 -14.31 2.84 37.18
CA ILE A 5 -14.47 1.75 36.23
C ILE A 5 -13.56 2.09 35.04
N SER A 6 -12.38 1.47 34.99
CA SER A 6 -11.49 1.55 33.84
C SER A 6 -12.11 0.75 32.69
N THR A 7 -12.76 1.44 31.76
CA THR A 7 -13.25 0.84 30.52
C THR A 7 -12.06 0.63 29.59
N VAL A 8 -11.52 -0.59 29.57
CA VAL A 8 -10.54 -0.99 28.56
C VAL A 8 -11.30 -1.21 27.27
N ILE A 9 -11.21 -0.26 26.34
CA ILE A 9 -11.66 -0.45 24.97
C ILE A 9 -10.54 -1.23 24.27
N THR A 10 -10.61 -2.55 24.31
CA THR A 10 -9.89 -3.39 23.34
C THR A 10 -10.52 -3.14 21.98
N ALA A 11 -9.92 -2.25 21.20
CA ALA A 11 -10.16 -2.16 19.77
C ALA A 11 -9.67 -3.47 19.16
N LEU A 12 -10.58 -4.44 19.05
CA LEU A 12 -10.38 -5.61 18.24
C LEU A 12 -10.29 -5.08 16.81
N ALA A 13 -9.08 -4.99 16.27
CA ALA A 13 -8.88 -4.78 14.84
C ALA A 13 -9.49 -5.99 14.14
N THR A 14 -10.75 -5.89 13.77
CA THR A 14 -11.35 -6.79 12.80
C THR A 14 -10.56 -6.58 11.52
N LEU A 15 -9.64 -7.51 11.25
CA LEU A 15 -9.18 -7.80 9.90
C LEU A 15 -10.42 -8.22 9.12
N HIS A 16 -11.17 -7.22 8.64
CA HIS A 16 -12.11 -7.44 7.57
C HIS A 16 -11.24 -7.88 6.40
N THR A 17 -11.22 -9.18 6.11
CA THR A 17 -10.81 -9.67 4.81
C THR A 17 -11.89 -9.22 3.85
N VAL A 18 -11.92 -7.93 3.55
CA VAL A 18 -12.66 -7.41 2.42
C VAL A 18 -11.97 -8.05 1.23
N ASP A 19 -12.74 -8.76 0.40
CA ASP A 19 -12.26 -9.19 -0.91
C ASP A 19 -11.71 -7.92 -1.59
N ALA A 20 -10.39 -7.82 -1.69
CA ALA A 20 -9.74 -6.64 -2.21
C ALA A 20 -9.93 -6.67 -3.74
N GLY A 21 -10.60 -5.67 -4.30
CA GLY A 21 -10.73 -5.51 -5.75
C GLY A 21 -9.38 -5.24 -6.40
N TRP A 22 -8.45 -4.67 -5.63
CA TRP A 22 -7.04 -4.57 -5.96
C TRP A 22 -6.18 -4.49 -4.68
N LYS A 23 -4.93 -4.90 -4.82
CA LYS A 23 -3.89 -4.84 -3.79
C LYS A 23 -2.54 -4.54 -4.44
N ILE A 24 -1.79 -3.64 -3.82
CA ILE A 24 -0.42 -3.30 -4.16
C ILE A 24 0.47 -3.63 -2.97
N THR A 25 1.54 -4.39 -3.21
CA THR A 25 2.62 -4.56 -2.23
C THR A 25 3.86 -3.82 -2.72
N ALA A 26 4.13 -2.66 -2.12
CA ALA A 26 5.27 -1.82 -2.46
C ALA A 26 6.45 -2.12 -1.52
N TYR A 27 7.60 -2.47 -2.08
CA TYR A 27 8.81 -2.82 -1.33
C TYR A 27 9.82 -1.67 -1.39
N SER A 28 10.48 -1.41 -0.26
CA SER A 28 11.62 -0.48 -0.17
C SER A 28 12.91 -1.02 -0.84
N THR A 29 12.87 -2.26 -1.30
CA THR A 29 13.97 -3.05 -1.87
C THR A 29 13.62 -3.52 -3.28
N GLU A 30 14.63 -3.86 -4.08
CA GLU A 30 14.46 -4.45 -5.42
C GLU A 30 13.97 -5.91 -5.32
N GLY A 31 13.33 -6.41 -6.37
CA GLY A 31 13.01 -7.84 -6.51
C GLY A 31 11.96 -8.40 -5.54
N CYS A 32 11.14 -7.54 -4.93
CA CYS A 32 10.00 -7.90 -4.07
C CYS A 32 10.36 -8.80 -2.89
N ILE A 33 11.57 -8.59 -2.38
CA ILE A 33 12.10 -9.31 -1.22
C ILE A 33 12.31 -8.34 -0.08
N MET A 34 11.87 -8.68 1.13
CA MET A 34 12.13 -7.85 2.31
C MET A 34 13.46 -8.28 2.96
N SER A 35 14.58 -7.95 2.32
CA SER A 35 15.92 -8.33 2.79
C SER A 35 16.80 -7.11 3.09
N GLY A 36 17.53 -7.15 4.20
CA GLY A 36 18.47 -6.10 4.60
C GLY A 36 18.00 -5.31 5.82
N GLU A 37 18.93 -4.55 6.40
CA GLU A 37 18.63 -3.68 7.54
C GLU A 37 17.74 -2.51 7.09
N GLY A 38 16.63 -2.29 7.81
CA GLY A 38 15.66 -1.24 7.48
C GLY A 38 14.75 -1.55 6.30
N ALA A 39 14.81 -2.75 5.70
CA ALA A 39 13.86 -3.16 4.68
C ALA A 39 12.44 -3.23 5.26
N PHE A 40 11.47 -2.75 4.48
CA PHE A 40 10.04 -2.81 4.77
C PHE A 40 9.22 -2.91 3.48
N SER A 41 7.97 -3.35 3.61
CA SER A 41 6.97 -3.29 2.55
C SER A 41 5.71 -2.59 3.03
N ARG A 42 4.92 -2.05 2.10
CA ARG A 42 3.55 -1.59 2.34
C ARG A 42 2.58 -2.34 1.48
N GLU A 43 1.60 -2.95 2.13
CA GLU A 43 0.42 -3.49 1.48
C GLU A 43 -0.66 -2.42 1.50
N ILE A 44 -1.14 -2.04 0.31
CA ILE A 44 -2.21 -1.07 0.11
C ILE A 44 -3.31 -1.78 -0.66
N ALA A 45 -4.53 -1.75 -0.15
CA ALA A 45 -5.64 -2.45 -0.79
C ALA A 45 -6.94 -1.67 -0.70
N SER A 46 -7.85 -1.93 -1.62
CA SER A 46 -9.24 -1.50 -1.50
C SER A 46 -10.17 -2.50 -2.19
N PRO A 47 -11.37 -2.74 -1.63
CA PRO A 47 -12.43 -3.47 -2.32
C PRO A 47 -13.02 -2.69 -3.50
N GLU A 48 -12.86 -1.36 -3.53
CA GLU A 48 -13.53 -0.47 -4.46
C GLU A 48 -12.57 0.18 -5.44
N THR A 49 -13.12 0.70 -6.53
CA THR A 49 -12.38 1.57 -7.45
C THR A 49 -12.02 2.87 -6.74
N VAL A 50 -10.74 3.23 -6.81
CA VAL A 50 -10.28 4.54 -6.34
C VAL A 50 -10.23 5.51 -7.53
N PRO A 51 -11.16 6.49 -7.60
CA PRO A 51 -11.25 7.37 -8.76
C PRO A 51 -10.09 8.36 -8.83
N GLU A 52 -9.48 8.65 -7.68
CA GLU A 52 -8.38 9.59 -7.50
C GLU A 52 -7.02 8.91 -7.75
N CYS A 53 -6.02 9.70 -8.08
CA CYS A 53 -4.65 9.23 -8.13
C CYS A 53 -3.99 9.38 -6.76
N PHE A 54 -3.22 8.38 -6.35
CA PHE A 54 -2.49 8.41 -5.09
C PHE A 54 -0.98 8.37 -5.28
N THR A 55 -0.28 9.27 -4.60
CA THR A 55 1.19 9.26 -4.49
C THR A 55 1.59 8.39 -3.30
N PHE A 56 2.58 7.52 -3.50
CA PHE A 56 3.07 6.67 -2.41
C PHE A 56 3.58 7.51 -1.23
N GLY A 57 3.15 7.14 -0.03
CA GLY A 57 3.53 7.84 1.20
C GLY A 57 2.70 9.08 1.54
N GLN A 58 1.65 9.37 0.78
CA GLN A 58 0.65 10.38 1.15
C GLN A 58 -0.60 9.73 1.78
N ASP A 59 -1.55 10.57 2.20
CA ASP A 59 -2.87 10.11 2.65
C ASP A 59 -3.64 9.50 1.46
N MET A 60 -4.23 8.33 1.68
CA MET A 60 -4.89 7.51 0.65
C MET A 60 -6.28 7.11 1.12
N PRO A 61 -7.23 8.06 1.20
CA PRO A 61 -8.56 7.81 1.73
C PRO A 61 -9.29 6.72 0.92
N GLY A 62 -10.00 5.84 1.62
CA GLY A 62 -10.70 4.71 1.00
C GLY A 62 -9.82 3.50 0.69
N THR A 63 -8.56 3.51 1.13
CA THR A 63 -7.66 2.35 1.07
C THR A 63 -7.30 1.88 2.48
N SER A 64 -7.04 0.58 2.64
CA SER A 64 -6.29 0.07 3.78
C SER A 64 -4.79 0.16 3.46
N CYS A 65 -3.97 0.47 4.46
CA CYS A 65 -2.53 0.51 4.31
C CYS A 65 -1.86 -0.09 5.54
N THR A 66 -1.06 -1.13 5.31
CA THR A 66 -0.31 -1.85 6.33
C THR A 66 1.16 -1.87 5.96
N GLU A 67 2.03 -1.53 6.90
CA GLU A 67 3.48 -1.56 6.74
C GLU A 67 4.08 -2.74 7.52
N HIS A 68 4.94 -3.50 6.86
CA HIS A 68 5.58 -4.69 7.40
C HIS A 68 7.09 -4.51 7.52
N TYR A 69 7.61 -4.78 8.70
CA TYR A 69 9.03 -4.73 9.03
C TYR A 69 9.54 -6.13 9.38
N PRO A 70 10.20 -6.87 8.46
CA PRO A 70 10.69 -8.22 8.73
C PRO A 70 11.71 -8.27 9.87
N ALA A 71 12.62 -7.29 9.96
CA ALA A 71 13.71 -7.30 10.93
C ALA A 71 13.21 -7.23 12.39
N SER A 72 12.09 -6.56 12.62
CA SER A 72 11.45 -6.43 13.93
C SER A 72 10.21 -7.32 14.08
N ALA A 73 9.89 -8.15 13.08
CA ALA A 73 8.64 -8.92 13.00
C ALA A 73 7.39 -8.09 13.35
N THR A 74 7.42 -6.80 12.98
CA THR A 74 6.41 -5.82 13.38
C THR A 74 5.55 -5.46 12.18
N THR A 75 4.26 -5.28 12.40
CA THR A 75 3.28 -4.84 11.42
C THR A 75 2.49 -3.70 12.01
N LEU A 76 2.38 -2.59 11.29
CA LEU A 76 1.76 -1.34 11.75
C LEU A 76 0.90 -0.74 10.64
N PRO A 77 -0.09 0.12 10.96
CA PRO A 77 -0.68 0.98 9.94
C PRO A 77 0.41 1.87 9.32
N CYS A 78 0.26 2.19 8.04
CA CYS A 78 1.21 3.07 7.35
C CYS A 78 1.30 4.44 8.01
N LEU A 79 2.52 4.95 8.17
CA LEU A 79 2.79 6.20 8.89
C LEU A 79 2.76 7.48 8.01
N TYR A 80 2.07 7.47 6.87
CA TYR A 80 2.01 8.58 5.89
C TYR A 80 3.37 9.26 5.63
N ASN A 81 4.42 8.46 5.62
CA ASN A 81 5.79 8.85 5.32
C ASN A 81 6.11 8.54 3.86
N GLU A 82 6.88 9.41 3.23
CA GLU A 82 7.28 9.27 1.84
C GLU A 82 7.91 7.89 1.58
N LEU A 83 7.40 7.19 0.57
CA LEU A 83 7.93 5.92 0.08
C LEU A 83 8.11 6.05 -1.41
N THR A 84 9.34 5.86 -1.88
CA THR A 84 9.62 5.56 -3.28
C THR A 84 9.87 4.06 -3.39
N PRO A 85 8.87 3.27 -3.85
CA PRO A 85 9.03 1.83 -4.00
C PRO A 85 10.20 1.52 -4.94
N LYS A 86 10.99 0.51 -4.60
CA LYS A 86 12.03 -0.06 -5.47
C LYS A 86 11.53 -1.25 -6.26
N SER A 87 10.54 -1.94 -5.72
CA SER A 87 9.78 -2.93 -6.45
C SER A 87 8.34 -3.00 -5.97
N ILE A 88 7.45 -3.49 -6.82
CA ILE A 88 6.01 -3.52 -6.55
C ILE A 88 5.42 -4.85 -7.05
N ASP A 89 4.63 -5.48 -6.20
CA ASP A 89 3.75 -6.58 -6.58
C ASP A 89 2.30 -6.08 -6.65
N VAL A 90 1.52 -6.56 -7.62
CA VAL A 90 0.18 -6.03 -7.89
C VAL A 90 -0.80 -7.16 -8.15
N GLU A 91 -1.91 -7.12 -7.43
CA GLU A 91 -3.09 -7.94 -7.67
C GLU A 91 -4.27 -6.99 -7.99
N GLY A 92 -4.99 -7.24 -9.08
CA GLY A 92 -6.03 -6.37 -9.60
C GLY A 92 -5.55 -5.37 -10.67
N ASN A 93 -6.46 -4.45 -11.00
CA ASN A 93 -6.24 -3.50 -12.09
C ASN A 93 -5.64 -2.19 -11.58
N CYS A 94 -4.44 -1.85 -12.05
CA CYS A 94 -3.73 -0.65 -11.63
C CYS A 94 -2.93 -0.02 -12.77
N ALA A 95 -2.90 1.30 -12.80
CA ALA A 95 -2.01 2.10 -13.63
C ALA A 95 -0.96 2.80 -12.74
N PHE A 96 0.30 2.75 -13.13
CA PHE A 96 1.44 3.30 -12.39
C PHE A 96 2.12 4.42 -13.17
N TYR A 97 2.60 5.42 -12.45
CA TYR A 97 3.18 6.63 -13.01
C TYR A 97 4.51 6.95 -12.32
N ASN A 98 5.45 7.48 -13.10
CA ASN A 98 6.75 7.94 -12.63
C ASN A 98 6.76 9.40 -12.14
N THR A 99 5.58 9.99 -12.02
CA THR A 99 5.34 11.34 -11.51
C THR A 99 4.40 11.25 -10.31
N PRO A 100 4.45 12.22 -9.37
CA PRO A 100 3.44 12.31 -8.32
C PRO A 100 2.07 12.65 -8.92
N ASN A 101 1.00 12.28 -8.20
CA ASN A 101 -0.40 12.59 -8.54
C ASN A 101 -0.83 12.21 -9.97
N CYS A 102 -0.17 11.22 -10.58
CA CYS A 102 -0.40 10.78 -11.95
C CYS A 102 -0.26 11.93 -12.97
N GLU A 103 0.60 12.91 -12.69
CA GLU A 103 0.83 14.04 -13.58
C GLU A 103 1.51 13.57 -14.87
N GLY A 104 0.82 13.62 -16.00
CA GLY A 104 1.36 13.23 -17.30
C GLY A 104 0.29 12.73 -18.25
N ASP A 105 0.64 12.58 -19.53
CA ASP A 105 -0.32 12.16 -20.55
C ASP A 105 -0.61 10.65 -20.53
N SER A 106 0.30 9.84 -19.96
CA SER A 106 0.17 8.37 -19.99
C SER A 106 0.82 7.69 -18.80
N PRO A 107 0.25 6.58 -18.30
CA PRO A 107 0.88 5.75 -17.30
C PRO A 107 2.19 5.14 -17.81
N THR A 108 3.16 4.97 -16.92
CA THR A 108 4.39 4.22 -17.17
C THR A 108 4.08 2.74 -17.39
N LEU A 109 3.07 2.21 -16.69
CA LEU A 109 2.64 0.83 -16.78
C LEU A 109 1.15 0.71 -16.47
N THR A 110 0.47 -0.24 -17.12
CA THR A 110 -0.90 -0.63 -16.76
C THR A 110 -0.96 -2.15 -16.57
N SER A 111 -1.36 -2.58 -15.37
CA SER A 111 -1.69 -3.96 -15.02
C SER A 111 -3.19 -4.17 -15.21
N PRO A 112 -3.63 -5.02 -16.15
CA PRO A 112 -5.03 -5.38 -16.29
C PRO A 112 -5.46 -6.53 -15.35
N HIS A 113 -4.54 -7.12 -14.57
CA HIS A 113 -4.90 -8.26 -13.71
C HIS A 113 -3.93 -8.49 -12.56
N SER A 114 -2.68 -8.81 -12.84
CA SER A 114 -1.64 -8.92 -11.83
C SER A 114 -0.28 -8.76 -12.48
N ILE A 115 0.66 -8.25 -11.71
CA ILE A 115 2.06 -8.17 -12.11
C ILE A 115 2.89 -8.73 -10.97
N ASP A 116 3.51 -9.87 -11.25
CA ASP A 116 4.49 -10.48 -10.37
C ASP A 116 5.76 -9.63 -10.42
N CYS A 117 6.04 -8.97 -9.31
CA CYS A 117 7.25 -8.20 -9.05
C CYS A 117 7.81 -7.32 -10.18
N LEU A 118 7.36 -6.08 -10.20
CA LEU A 118 7.89 -4.99 -10.99
C LEU A 118 9.15 -4.39 -10.34
N THR A 119 10.26 -4.28 -11.08
CA THR A 119 11.54 -3.73 -10.56
C THR A 119 12.15 -2.74 -11.54
N GLY A 120 13.05 -1.86 -11.08
CA GLY A 120 13.83 -0.97 -11.95
C GLY A 120 13.03 0.18 -12.59
N MET A 121 11.86 0.52 -12.03
CA MET A 121 11.09 1.70 -12.45
C MET A 121 10.87 2.63 -11.27
N ASP A 122 11.07 3.93 -11.52
CA ASP A 122 10.78 4.97 -10.54
C ASP A 122 9.27 5.23 -10.52
N ILE A 123 8.52 4.40 -9.81
CA ILE A 123 7.07 4.60 -9.63
C ILE A 123 6.84 5.51 -8.43
N LEU A 124 6.06 6.56 -8.62
CA LEU A 124 5.72 7.54 -7.57
C LEU A 124 4.24 7.58 -7.24
N SER A 125 3.37 7.29 -8.21
CA SER A 125 1.93 7.28 -7.98
C SER A 125 1.22 6.18 -8.75
N TYR A 126 -0.02 5.90 -8.35
CA TYR A 126 -0.84 4.85 -8.91
C TYR A 126 -2.32 5.22 -8.93
N LYS A 127 -3.06 4.52 -9.78
CA LYS A 127 -4.53 4.54 -9.83
C LYS A 127 -5.04 3.13 -10.07
N CYS A 128 -5.90 2.63 -9.19
CA CYS A 128 -6.44 1.28 -9.30
C CYS A 128 -7.96 1.27 -9.37
N TRP A 129 -8.51 0.23 -9.99
CA TRP A 129 -9.94 0.03 -10.09
C TRP A 129 -10.32 -1.43 -9.82
N ALA A 130 -11.51 -1.61 -9.24
CA ALA A 130 -12.13 -2.92 -9.14
C ALA A 130 -12.71 -3.33 -10.50
N GLU A 131 -12.74 -4.63 -10.78
CA GLU A 131 -13.40 -5.20 -11.97
C GLU A 131 -14.93 -5.29 -11.82
#